data_AF-A0A0F9ACN6-F1
#
_entry.id   AF-A0A0F9ACN6-F1
#
_cell.length_a   1.000
_cell.length_b   1.000
_cell.length_c   1.000
_cell.angle_alpha   90.00
_cell.angle_beta   90.00
_cell.angle_gamma   90.00
#
_symmetry.space_group_name_H-M   'P 1'
#
loop_
_entity.id
_entity.type
_entity.pdbx_description
1 polymer ?
#
loop_
_entity_poly.entity_id
_entity_poly.type
_entity_poly.pdbx_seq_one_letter_code
_entity_poly.pdbx_strand_id
1 'polypeptide(L)'
;VGGRPAGWNSLTPMGAVQDSSSFAFPAGGLSTTVPGSIGSVTNTALSFAGTFLDDVQVDFLVSATQAHQTSRTLTAPRLTLFNGQRAYVSIADQQAYVAELEPVVGDNAQTFRPIVNIISTGTVLDVEGTVSADRRYVTLTLRPQVSEILNIFQYAVVVTSSRTVVNPDGTTREVPETGEGFIQLPEIQTQQLECTVSVPDGGTLLLGGQKLAGEREREMGVPILSKIPILNRAFSNRTLVRDEQTLLILVKPKIIIQREYEEAAFPPG
;
A
#
# COMPACT_ATOMS: atom_id res chain seq x y z
N VAL A 1 1.41 63.49 -63.65
CA VAL A 1 1.93 63.53 -62.26
C VAL A 1 0.85 62.86 -61.41
N GLY A 2 0.92 61.61 -60.99
CA GLY A 2 2.01 60.87 -60.36
C GLY A 2 1.47 60.40 -59.01
N GLY A 3 0.96 59.18 -58.92
CA GLY A 3 0.42 58.60 -57.67
C GLY A 3 0.64 57.10 -57.65
N ARG A 4 1.58 56.66 -56.81
CA ARG A 4 1.99 55.26 -56.63
C ARG A 4 0.90 54.44 -55.92
N PRO A 5 0.65 53.16 -56.26
CA PRO A 5 -0.09 52.27 -55.39
C PRO A 5 0.82 51.68 -54.29
N ALA A 6 0.45 51.90 -53.04
CA ALA A 6 0.96 51.18 -51.87
C ALA A 6 0.44 49.73 -51.93
N GLY A 7 1.32 48.74 -51.78
CA GLY A 7 1.52 48.10 -50.48
C GLY A 7 0.84 46.73 -50.45
N TRP A 8 1.51 45.72 -51.03
CA TRP A 8 1.18 44.32 -50.78
C TRP A 8 1.47 44.03 -49.31
N ASN A 9 0.44 43.80 -48.50
CA ASN A 9 0.50 43.07 -47.22
C ASN A 9 -0.94 42.90 -46.68
N SER A 10 -1.62 41.82 -47.06
CA SER A 10 -2.75 41.31 -46.29
C SER A 10 -2.62 39.78 -46.17
N LEU A 11 -1.76 39.34 -45.27
CA LEU A 11 -1.85 37.98 -44.74
C LEU A 11 -3.00 37.95 -43.72
N THR A 12 -4.14 37.39 -44.11
CA THR A 12 -5.11 36.91 -43.13
C THR A 12 -4.48 35.73 -42.36
N PRO A 13 -4.53 35.70 -41.02
CA PRO A 13 -4.01 34.57 -40.27
C PRO A 13 -4.90 33.35 -40.54
N MET A 14 -4.34 32.34 -41.19
CA MET A 14 -4.95 31.01 -41.19
C MET A 14 -4.76 30.41 -39.79
N GLY A 15 -5.87 30.10 -39.12
CA GLY A 15 -5.83 29.29 -37.91
C GLY A 15 -5.35 27.89 -38.26
N ALA A 16 -4.17 27.52 -37.79
CA ALA A 16 -3.77 26.11 -37.79
C ALA A 16 -4.60 25.40 -36.73
N VAL A 17 -5.54 24.55 -37.16
CA VAL A 17 -6.16 23.56 -36.29
C VAL A 17 -5.09 22.51 -36.03
N GLN A 18 -4.49 22.56 -34.85
CA GLN A 18 -3.47 21.62 -34.43
C GLN A 18 -4.14 20.34 -33.91
N ASP A 19 -4.31 19.36 -34.80
CA ASP A 19 -4.66 17.97 -34.43
C ASP A 19 -3.44 17.23 -33.88
N SER A 20 -2.79 17.80 -32.85
CA SER A 20 -1.80 17.05 -32.08
C SER A 20 -2.56 16.14 -31.13
N SER A 21 -2.68 14.86 -31.50
CA SER A 21 -3.08 13.80 -30.59
C SER A 21 -2.19 13.87 -29.34
N SER A 22 -2.79 14.24 -28.21
CA SER A 22 -2.10 14.23 -26.93
C SER A 22 -1.57 12.81 -26.67
N PHE A 23 -0.27 12.67 -26.43
CA PHE A 23 0.28 11.42 -25.92
C PHE A 23 -0.24 11.25 -24.48
N ALA A 24 -1.39 10.58 -24.33
CA ALA A 24 -1.90 10.16 -23.03
C ALA A 24 -1.01 9.01 -22.54
N PHE A 25 -0.20 9.27 -21.52
CA PHE A 25 0.38 8.18 -20.72
C PHE A 25 -0.79 7.46 -20.04
N PRO A 26 -0.92 6.12 -20.16
CA PRO A 26 -1.96 5.41 -19.44
C PRO A 26 -1.80 5.68 -17.95
N ALA A 27 -2.84 6.24 -17.34
CA ALA A 27 -2.95 6.49 -15.91
C ALA A 27 -2.94 5.15 -15.17
N GLY A 28 -1.76 4.63 -14.89
CA GLY A 28 -1.54 3.45 -14.07
C GLY A 28 -0.36 3.73 -13.16
N GLY A 29 -0.64 4.23 -11.96
CA GLY A 29 0.38 4.43 -10.92
C GLY A 29 1.11 3.13 -10.63
N LEU A 30 2.40 3.23 -10.29
CA LEU A 30 3.27 2.10 -9.92
C LEU A 30 3.00 1.60 -8.48
N SER A 31 1.73 1.53 -8.09
CA SER A 31 1.33 1.06 -6.77
C SER A 31 1.69 -0.41 -6.62
N THR A 32 2.62 -0.72 -5.72
CA THR A 32 2.76 -2.07 -5.16
C THR A 32 1.74 -2.28 -4.06
N THR A 33 1.39 -3.54 -3.79
CA THR A 33 0.49 -3.92 -2.70
C THR A 33 1.15 -3.85 -1.32
N VAL A 34 1.97 -2.84 -1.07
CA VAL A 34 2.72 -2.70 0.20
C VAL A 34 2.45 -1.28 0.74
N PRO A 35 2.16 -1.08 2.04
CA PRO A 35 1.76 0.23 2.54
C PRO A 35 3.00 1.12 2.61
N GLY A 36 2.92 2.34 2.06
CA GLY A 36 4.07 3.26 1.95
C GLY A 36 4.76 3.27 0.57
N SER A 37 4.15 2.63 -0.44
CA SER A 37 4.67 2.63 -1.82
C SER A 37 4.84 4.05 -2.37
N ILE A 38 6.06 4.37 -2.82
CA ILE A 38 6.43 5.66 -3.43
C ILE A 38 5.76 5.87 -4.81
N GLY A 39 5.10 4.84 -5.36
CA GLY A 39 4.42 4.88 -6.67
C GLY A 39 3.11 5.69 -6.72
N SER A 40 2.71 6.36 -5.62
CA SER A 40 1.53 7.22 -5.57
C SER A 40 1.92 8.70 -5.77
N VAL A 41 2.11 9.11 -7.03
CA VAL A 41 2.19 10.52 -7.40
C VAL A 41 1.05 10.81 -8.37
N THR A 42 0.03 11.50 -7.86
CA THR A 42 -1.14 11.95 -8.63
C THR A 42 -0.77 13.11 -9.55
N ASN A 43 -0.95 12.92 -10.85
CA ASN A 43 -1.13 13.93 -11.90
C ASN A 43 -0.23 15.18 -11.88
N THR A 44 0.84 15.16 -12.67
CA THR A 44 1.38 16.38 -13.29
C THR A 44 1.31 16.21 -14.81
N ALA A 45 0.21 16.66 -15.43
CA ALA A 45 0.08 16.67 -16.88
C ALA A 45 1.02 17.73 -17.47
N LEU A 46 2.05 17.28 -18.20
CA LEU A 46 2.96 18.13 -18.97
C LEU A 46 2.32 18.54 -20.30
N SER A 47 2.04 19.83 -20.52
CA SER A 47 1.65 20.38 -21.83
C SER A 47 2.87 20.95 -22.56
N PHE A 48 3.23 20.40 -23.72
CA PHE A 48 4.29 20.92 -24.57
C PHE A 48 3.75 22.07 -25.46
N ALA A 49 3.95 23.31 -25.01
CA ALA A 49 3.98 24.48 -25.89
C ALA A 49 5.42 25.01 -25.88
N GLY A 50 6.00 25.25 -27.06
CA GLY A 50 7.43 25.55 -27.24
C GLY A 50 7.92 26.72 -26.39
N THR A 51 8.53 26.41 -25.26
CA THR A 51 9.36 27.31 -24.45
C THR A 51 10.63 26.55 -24.07
N PHE A 52 11.78 27.23 -24.17
CA PHE A 52 13.07 26.68 -23.76
C PHE A 52 12.98 26.10 -22.34
N LEU A 53 13.41 24.85 -22.19
CA LEU A 53 13.41 24.16 -20.91
C LEU A 53 14.56 24.73 -20.06
N ASP A 54 14.22 25.26 -18.90
CA ASP A 54 15.16 25.78 -17.89
C ASP A 54 15.83 24.60 -17.16
N ASP A 55 17.06 24.77 -16.63
CA ASP A 55 17.87 23.69 -16.02
C ASP A 55 17.12 22.98 -14.86
N VAL A 56 16.17 23.67 -14.22
CA VAL A 56 15.30 23.13 -13.16
C VAL A 56 14.29 22.09 -13.71
N GLN A 57 13.87 22.20 -14.98
CA GLN A 57 13.00 21.21 -15.64
C GLN A 57 13.78 19.97 -16.13
N VAL A 58 15.08 20.11 -16.36
CA VAL A 58 15.97 19.01 -16.75
C VAL A 58 16.32 18.12 -15.54
N ASP A 59 16.38 18.68 -14.33
CA ASP A 59 16.66 17.92 -13.10
C ASP A 59 15.54 16.91 -12.72
N PHE A 60 14.30 17.16 -13.15
CA PHE A 60 13.18 16.21 -13.00
C PHE A 60 13.26 15.02 -13.98
N LEU A 61 14.01 15.15 -15.09
CA LEU A 61 14.25 14.07 -16.06
C LEU A 61 15.42 13.16 -15.63
N VAL A 62 16.22 13.59 -14.65
CA VAL A 62 17.42 12.90 -14.15
C VAL A 62 17.24 12.39 -12.71
N SER A 63 16.00 12.36 -12.20
CA SER A 63 15.72 11.80 -10.88
C SER A 63 15.77 10.26 -10.91
N ALA A 64 16.98 9.70 -10.94
CA ALA A 64 17.24 8.34 -10.53
C ALA A 64 17.14 8.28 -9.00
N THR A 65 15.92 8.38 -8.47
CA THR A 65 15.68 8.22 -7.04
C THR A 65 15.78 6.75 -6.69
N GLN A 66 16.94 6.32 -6.19
CA GLN A 66 17.05 5.04 -5.50
C GLN A 66 16.39 5.18 -4.14
N ALA A 67 15.10 4.85 -4.08
CA ALA A 67 14.41 4.75 -2.80
C ALA A 67 14.69 3.38 -2.17
N HIS A 68 15.17 3.39 -0.92
CA HIS A 68 15.31 2.20 -0.10
C HIS A 68 14.54 2.42 1.20
N GLN A 69 13.54 1.57 1.45
CA GLN A 69 12.75 1.62 2.67
C GLN A 69 12.86 0.26 3.37
N THR A 70 13.21 0.28 4.66
CA THR A 70 13.21 -0.91 5.51
C THR A 70 12.23 -0.67 6.65
N SER A 71 11.30 -1.61 6.86
CA SER A 71 10.43 -1.64 8.03
C SER A 71 10.78 -2.85 8.89
N ARG A 72 10.68 -2.70 10.22
CA ARG A 72 10.91 -3.77 11.20
C ARG A 72 9.84 -3.67 12.27
N THR A 73 9.04 -4.73 12.40
CA THR A 73 8.02 -4.84 13.44
C THR A 73 8.45 -5.92 14.44
N LEU A 74 8.28 -5.66 15.74
CA LEU A 74 8.56 -6.62 16.80
C LEU A 74 7.36 -6.68 17.73
N THR A 75 6.78 -7.88 17.86
CA THR A 75 5.70 -8.15 18.80
C THR A 75 6.14 -9.26 19.75
N ALA A 76 6.02 -9.02 21.05
CA ALA A 76 6.49 -9.92 22.10
C ALA A 76 5.39 -10.19 23.14
N PRO A 77 4.38 -11.02 22.81
CA PRO A 77 3.35 -11.41 23.76
C PRO A 77 3.98 -12.21 24.90
N ARG A 78 3.60 -11.88 26.15
CA ARG A 78 4.04 -12.60 27.36
C ARG A 78 2.83 -13.26 28.00
N LEU A 79 2.97 -14.54 28.31
CA LEU A 79 1.92 -15.34 28.91
C LEU A 79 2.48 -16.14 30.09
N THR A 80 1.70 -16.25 31.16
CA THR A 80 2.00 -17.07 32.34
C THR A 80 0.85 -18.05 32.53
N LEU A 81 1.18 -19.33 32.67
CA LEU A 81 0.21 -20.41 32.76
C LEU A 81 0.69 -21.46 33.76
N PHE A 82 -0.25 -22.19 34.35
CA PHE A 82 0.06 -23.32 35.21
C PHE A 82 0.45 -24.55 34.37
N ASN A 83 1.17 -25.47 34.99
CA ASN A 83 1.59 -26.72 34.35
C ASN A 83 0.39 -27.50 33.80
N GLY A 84 0.40 -27.81 32.50
CA GLY A 84 -0.67 -28.52 31.81
C GLY A 84 -1.95 -27.70 31.58
N GLN A 85 -1.94 -26.40 31.85
CA GLN A 85 -3.06 -25.51 31.52
C GLN A 85 -2.82 -24.84 30.18
N ARG A 86 -3.89 -24.69 29.41
CA ARG A 86 -3.90 -23.89 28.19
C ARG A 86 -4.16 -22.43 28.52
N ALA A 87 -3.43 -21.54 27.86
CA ALA A 87 -3.66 -20.11 27.93
C ALA A 87 -3.51 -19.51 26.52
N TYR A 88 -4.23 -18.44 26.26
CA TYR A 88 -4.11 -17.70 25.01
C TYR A 88 -4.06 -16.20 25.26
N VAL A 89 -3.45 -15.48 24.33
CA VAL A 89 -3.44 -14.02 24.26
C VAL A 89 -3.76 -13.60 22.84
N SER A 90 -4.64 -12.63 22.69
CA SER A 90 -4.99 -12.02 21.41
C SER A 90 -4.76 -10.52 21.52
N ILE A 91 -3.88 -10.00 20.67
CA ILE A 91 -3.62 -8.57 20.52
C ILE A 91 -4.02 -8.25 19.10
N ALA A 92 -5.10 -7.51 18.95
CA ALA A 92 -5.64 -7.18 17.64
C ALA A 92 -5.98 -5.70 17.56
N ASP A 93 -5.54 -5.09 16.47
CA ASP A 93 -5.94 -3.76 16.04
C ASP A 93 -7.10 -3.89 15.06
N GLN A 94 -8.16 -3.14 15.32
CA GLN A 94 -9.33 -3.08 14.46
C GLN A 94 -9.29 -1.80 13.64
N GLN A 95 -9.26 -1.96 12.32
CA GLN A 95 -9.30 -0.84 11.39
C GLN A 95 -10.58 -0.91 10.55
N ALA A 96 -11.34 0.19 10.56
CA ALA A 96 -12.48 0.35 9.68
C ALA A 96 -12.02 0.74 8.27
N TYR A 97 -12.67 0.18 7.25
CA TYR A 97 -12.46 0.52 5.85
C TYR A 97 -13.81 0.63 5.12
N VAL A 98 -13.84 1.39 4.04
CA VAL A 98 -15.05 1.54 3.21
C VAL A 98 -15.17 0.33 2.28
N ALA A 99 -16.04 -0.61 2.61
CA ALA A 99 -16.18 -1.85 1.85
C ALA A 99 -17.07 -1.67 0.62
N GLU A 100 -18.12 -0.87 0.75
CA GLU A 100 -19.13 -0.68 -0.28
C GLU A 100 -19.65 0.76 -0.25
N LEU A 101 -20.11 1.23 -1.41
CA LEU A 101 -20.76 2.53 -1.59
C LEU A 101 -22.16 2.30 -2.13
N GLU A 102 -23.17 2.66 -1.34
CA GLU A 102 -24.55 2.67 -1.79
C GLU A 102 -24.85 4.04 -2.42
N PRO A 103 -25.26 4.11 -3.71
CA PRO A 103 -25.60 5.37 -4.34
C PRO A 103 -26.92 5.89 -3.76
N VAL A 104 -26.89 7.09 -3.19
CA VAL A 104 -28.08 7.80 -2.73
C VAL A 104 -28.38 8.88 -3.77
N VAL A 105 -29.40 8.61 -4.60
CA VAL A 105 -29.90 9.55 -5.60
C VAL A 105 -30.91 10.50 -4.95
N GLY A 106 -30.56 11.79 -4.86
CA GLY A 106 -31.46 12.86 -4.43
C GLY A 106 -31.82 13.78 -5.60
N ASP A 107 -32.93 14.52 -5.47
CA ASP A 107 -33.32 15.54 -6.43
C ASP A 107 -32.26 16.66 -6.39
N ASN A 108 -31.31 16.65 -7.33
CA ASN A 108 -30.13 17.55 -7.45
C ASN A 108 -28.88 17.22 -6.60
N ALA A 109 -28.71 15.99 -6.11
CA ALA A 109 -27.45 15.59 -5.49
C ALA A 109 -27.16 14.10 -5.67
N GLN A 110 -25.99 13.79 -6.22
CA GLN A 110 -25.44 12.44 -6.23
C GLN A 110 -24.44 12.29 -5.08
N THR A 111 -24.78 11.46 -4.11
CA THR A 111 -23.89 11.15 -2.99
C THR A 111 -23.82 9.66 -2.76
N PHE A 112 -22.74 9.21 -2.14
CA PHE A 112 -22.59 7.83 -1.72
C PHE A 112 -22.76 7.71 -0.21
N ARG A 113 -23.49 6.69 0.22
CA ARG A 113 -23.49 6.25 1.61
C ARG A 113 -22.42 5.15 1.75
N PRO A 114 -21.31 5.40 2.47
CA PRO A 114 -20.30 4.39 2.68
C PRO A 114 -20.80 3.34 3.69
N ILE A 115 -20.69 2.08 3.32
CA ILE A 115 -20.84 0.93 4.21
C ILE A 115 -19.44 0.56 4.67
N VAL A 116 -19.17 0.78 5.96
CA VAL A 116 -17.89 0.46 6.57
C VAL A 116 -17.90 -0.96 7.10
N ASN A 117 -16.77 -1.65 6.91
CA ASN A 117 -16.51 -2.92 7.56
C ASN A 117 -15.22 -2.85 8.36
N ILE A 118 -15.02 -3.78 9.30
CA ILE A 118 -13.86 -3.80 10.17
C ILE A 118 -13.00 -5.00 9.82
N ILE A 119 -11.71 -4.75 9.62
CA ILE A 119 -10.69 -5.78 9.57
C ILE A 119 -9.90 -5.79 10.88
N SER A 120 -9.50 -6.98 11.31
CA SER A 120 -8.74 -7.20 12.53
C SER A 120 -7.37 -7.75 12.16
N THR A 121 -6.30 -7.06 12.54
CA THR A 121 -4.92 -7.48 12.34
C THR A 121 -4.18 -7.50 13.66
N GLY A 122 -3.14 -8.31 13.79
CA GLY A 122 -2.38 -8.42 15.02
C GLY A 122 -1.88 -9.84 15.25
N THR A 123 -1.63 -10.18 16.51
CA THR A 123 -1.02 -11.46 16.89
C THR A 123 -1.90 -12.21 17.88
N VAL A 124 -2.15 -13.48 17.60
CA VAL A 124 -2.78 -14.41 18.53
C VAL A 124 -1.74 -15.47 18.88
N LEU A 125 -1.56 -15.73 20.17
CA LEU A 125 -0.70 -16.79 20.65
C LEU A 125 -1.48 -17.67 21.60
N ASP A 126 -1.57 -18.95 21.24
CA ASP A 126 -2.20 -19.98 22.04
C ASP A 126 -1.15 -21.03 22.43
N VAL A 127 -1.06 -21.29 23.72
CA VAL A 127 0.01 -22.09 24.32
C VAL A 127 -0.57 -23.05 25.34
N GLU A 128 -0.10 -24.29 25.27
CA GLU A 128 -0.16 -25.25 26.36
C GLU A 128 1.26 -25.69 26.70
N GLY A 129 1.60 -25.68 27.99
CA GLY A 129 2.96 -26.00 28.44
C GLY A 129 2.96 -27.04 29.55
N THR A 130 3.78 -28.07 29.40
CA THR A 130 4.07 -29.04 30.45
C THR A 130 5.55 -29.03 30.83
N VAL A 131 5.83 -29.00 32.12
CA VAL A 131 7.19 -28.95 32.68
C VAL A 131 7.68 -30.37 32.92
N SER A 132 8.91 -30.65 32.48
CA SER A 132 9.60 -31.92 32.74
C SER A 132 9.80 -32.15 34.25
N ALA A 133 9.82 -33.41 34.67
CA ALA A 133 9.99 -33.79 36.08
C ALA A 133 11.30 -33.26 36.70
N ASP A 134 12.34 -33.12 35.88
CA ASP A 134 13.65 -32.57 36.28
C ASP A 134 13.70 -31.04 36.28
N ARG A 135 12.61 -30.36 35.89
CA ARG A 135 12.52 -28.89 35.73
C ARG A 135 13.56 -28.31 34.77
N ARG A 136 14.13 -29.10 33.86
CA ARG A 136 15.13 -28.62 32.89
C ARG A 136 14.53 -28.27 31.54
N TYR A 137 13.40 -28.89 31.20
CA TYR A 137 12.74 -28.73 29.91
C TYR A 137 11.26 -28.39 30.09
N VAL A 138 10.74 -27.63 29.13
CA VAL A 138 9.32 -27.34 29.00
C VAL A 138 8.89 -27.79 27.61
N THR A 139 7.93 -28.72 27.56
CA THR A 139 7.27 -29.12 26.33
C THR A 139 6.12 -28.14 26.09
N LEU A 140 6.13 -27.46 24.95
CA LEU A 140 5.17 -26.46 24.57
C LEU A 140 4.44 -26.91 23.30
N THR A 141 3.11 -26.88 23.34
CA THR A 141 2.25 -26.93 22.15
C THR A 141 1.83 -25.50 21.84
N LEU A 142 2.25 -25.01 20.68
CA LEU A 142 2.17 -23.60 20.30
C LEU A 142 1.38 -23.45 19.01
N ARG A 143 0.44 -22.50 19.02
CA ARG A 143 -0.31 -22.06 17.84
C ARG A 143 -0.21 -20.55 17.68
N PRO A 144 0.95 -20.00 17.29
CA PRO A 144 1.06 -18.58 16.97
C PRO A 144 0.39 -18.28 15.62
N GLN A 145 -0.33 -17.17 15.58
CA GLN A 145 -0.91 -16.56 14.40
C GLN A 145 -0.53 -15.09 14.35
N VAL A 146 -0.05 -14.61 13.21
CA VAL A 146 0.26 -13.20 12.94
C VAL A 146 -0.51 -12.78 11.70
N SER A 147 -1.23 -11.69 11.78
CA SER A 147 -2.00 -11.10 10.69
C SER A 147 -1.58 -9.64 10.51
N GLU A 148 -1.11 -9.28 9.31
CA GLU A 148 -0.67 -7.93 8.98
C GLU A 148 -1.36 -7.42 7.71
N ILE A 149 -1.60 -6.11 7.63
CA ILE A 149 -2.14 -5.47 6.43
C ILE A 149 -0.99 -5.23 5.45
N LEU A 150 -1.04 -5.87 4.28
CA LEU A 150 -0.10 -5.63 3.19
C LEU A 150 -0.49 -4.42 2.37
N ASN A 151 -1.76 -4.17 2.09
CA ASN A 151 -2.14 -2.93 1.44
C ASN A 151 -3.59 -2.60 1.69
N ILE A 152 -3.97 -1.38 1.31
CA ILE A 152 -5.35 -1.01 1.10
C ILE A 152 -5.43 -0.37 -0.27
N PHE A 153 -5.92 -1.12 -1.25
CA PHE A 153 -6.19 -0.57 -2.57
C PHE A 153 -7.40 0.34 -2.53
N GLN A 154 -7.34 1.47 -3.21
CA GLN A 154 -8.47 2.35 -3.38
C GLN A 154 -8.97 2.26 -4.82
N TYR A 155 -10.26 1.98 -4.98
CA TYR A 155 -10.90 1.97 -6.28
C TYR A 155 -11.93 3.08 -6.32
N ALA A 156 -11.80 3.96 -7.32
CA ALA A 156 -12.79 4.99 -7.58
C ALA A 156 -14.02 4.35 -8.21
N VAL A 157 -15.18 4.61 -7.61
CA VAL A 157 -16.50 4.31 -8.16
C VAL A 157 -17.07 5.63 -8.66
N VAL A 158 -17.36 5.67 -9.95
CA VAL A 158 -17.93 6.84 -10.61
C VAL A 158 -19.33 6.47 -11.05
N VAL A 159 -20.33 7.26 -10.64
CA VAL A 159 -21.71 7.13 -11.12
C VAL A 159 -22.05 8.38 -11.90
N THR A 160 -22.44 8.18 -13.16
CA THR A 160 -22.87 9.25 -14.06
C THR A 160 -24.38 9.13 -14.28
N SER A 161 -25.09 10.22 -14.07
CA SER A 161 -26.54 10.31 -14.30
C SER A 161 -26.89 11.62 -15.01
N SER A 162 -28.06 11.68 -15.65
CA SER A 162 -28.56 12.92 -16.29
C SER A 162 -29.55 13.62 -15.38
N ARG A 163 -29.25 14.86 -14.97
CA ARG A 163 -30.22 15.77 -14.33
C ARG A 163 -30.94 16.59 -15.39
N THR A 164 -32.26 16.62 -15.36
CA THR A 164 -33.04 17.50 -16.25
C THR A 164 -33.19 18.88 -15.62
N VAL A 165 -32.54 19.89 -16.20
CA VAL A 165 -32.68 21.30 -15.82
C VAL A 165 -33.72 21.95 -16.72
N VAL A 166 -34.74 22.57 -16.12
CA VAL A 166 -35.74 23.36 -16.85
C VAL A 166 -35.26 24.80 -16.93
N ASN A 167 -35.04 25.30 -18.15
CA ASN A 167 -34.66 26.68 -18.40
C ASN A 167 -35.89 27.61 -18.27
N PRO A 168 -35.67 28.91 -18.01
CA PRO A 168 -36.76 29.90 -17.92
C PRO A 168 -37.58 30.05 -19.21
N ASP A 169 -37.05 29.60 -20.35
CA ASP A 169 -37.71 29.59 -21.66
C ASP A 169 -38.61 28.35 -21.89
N GLY A 170 -38.73 27.47 -20.88
CA GLY A 170 -39.52 26.24 -20.94
C GLY A 170 -38.83 25.06 -21.61
N THR A 171 -37.57 25.21 -22.05
CA THR A 171 -36.77 24.11 -22.60
C THR A 171 -36.14 23.27 -21.49
N THR A 172 -36.00 21.97 -21.72
CA THR A 172 -35.30 21.04 -20.81
C THR A 172 -33.90 20.75 -21.32
N ARG A 173 -32.90 20.83 -20.44
CA ARG A 173 -31.51 20.45 -20.71
C ARG A 173 -31.09 19.34 -19.75
N GLU A 174 -30.66 18.21 -20.29
CA GLU A 174 -29.95 17.22 -19.49
C GLU A 174 -28.53 17.70 -19.18
N VAL A 175 -28.21 17.82 -17.90
CA VAL A 175 -26.87 18.10 -17.39
C VAL A 175 -26.35 16.82 -16.75
N PRO A 176 -25.21 16.26 -17.19
CA PRO A 176 -24.63 15.11 -16.53
C PRO A 176 -24.16 15.50 -15.14
N GLU A 177 -24.57 14.73 -14.13
CA GLU A 177 -24.06 14.81 -12.77
C GLU A 177 -23.24 13.56 -12.47
N THR A 178 -22.00 13.80 -12.04
CA THR A 178 -21.04 12.76 -11.71
C THR A 178 -20.83 12.75 -10.20
N GLY A 179 -21.13 11.61 -9.57
CA GLY A 179 -20.71 11.33 -8.20
C GLY A 179 -19.45 10.48 -8.21
N GLU A 180 -18.45 10.86 -7.42
CA GLU A 180 -17.24 10.07 -7.21
C GLU A 180 -17.16 9.60 -5.75
N GLY A 181 -16.78 8.34 -5.55
CA GLY A 181 -16.50 7.77 -4.24
C GLY A 181 -15.39 6.73 -4.32
N PHE A 182 -14.80 6.38 -3.19
CA PHE A 182 -13.72 5.39 -3.14
C PHE A 182 -14.12 4.20 -2.25
N ILE A 183 -13.98 2.98 -2.78
CA ILE A 183 -13.99 1.76 -1.97
C ILE A 183 -12.55 1.36 -1.66
N GLN A 184 -12.38 0.69 -0.52
CA GLN A 184 -11.11 0.21 -0.01
C GLN A 184 -11.10 -1.32 -0.02
N LEU A 185 -10.09 -1.91 -0.66
CA LEU A 185 -9.87 -3.35 -0.71
C LEU A 185 -8.57 -3.68 0.04
N PRO A 186 -8.66 -4.06 1.32
CA PRO A 186 -7.49 -4.43 2.10
C PRO A 186 -6.94 -5.79 1.67
N GLU A 187 -5.63 -5.89 1.48
CA GLU A 187 -4.90 -7.15 1.36
C GLU A 187 -4.28 -7.49 2.72
N ILE A 188 -4.60 -8.67 3.25
CA ILE A 188 -4.15 -9.12 4.57
C ILE A 188 -3.32 -10.39 4.39
N GLN A 189 -2.15 -10.42 5.00
CA GLN A 189 -1.33 -11.62 5.11
C GLN A 189 -1.54 -12.22 6.50
N THR A 190 -1.91 -13.50 6.54
CA THR A 190 -2.03 -14.25 7.80
C THR A 190 -1.08 -15.44 7.77
N GLN A 191 -0.25 -15.54 8.79
CA GLN A 191 0.72 -16.61 9.01
C GLN A 191 0.31 -17.36 10.27
N GLN A 192 0.11 -18.67 10.15
CA GLN A 192 -0.25 -19.54 11.26
C GLN A 192 0.69 -20.73 11.29
N LEU A 193 1.18 -21.06 12.48
CA LEU A 193 2.03 -22.22 12.73
C LEU A 193 1.40 -23.06 13.84
N GLU A 194 1.50 -24.38 13.74
CA GLU A 194 1.18 -25.29 14.83
C GLU A 194 2.36 -26.24 15.04
N CYS A 195 2.91 -26.24 16.25
CA CYS A 195 4.07 -27.07 16.57
C CYS A 195 4.07 -27.50 18.03
N THR A 196 4.59 -28.69 18.29
CA THR A 196 4.91 -29.14 19.66
C THR A 196 6.41 -29.34 19.76
N VAL A 197 7.04 -28.65 20.72
CA VAL A 197 8.49 -28.57 20.85
C VAL A 197 8.91 -28.66 22.30
N SER A 198 10.09 -29.20 22.57
CA SER A 198 10.69 -29.21 23.91
C SER A 198 11.84 -28.21 23.95
N VAL A 199 11.79 -27.28 24.88
CA VAL A 199 12.76 -26.18 25.01
C VAL A 199 13.33 -26.20 26.43
N PRO A 200 14.65 -26.06 26.61
CA PRO A 200 15.23 -25.97 27.95
C PRO A 200 14.75 -24.71 28.68
N ASP A 201 14.68 -24.77 30.01
CA ASP A 201 14.28 -23.63 30.84
C ASP A 201 15.20 -22.42 30.60
N GLY A 202 14.61 -21.26 30.32
CA GLY A 202 15.33 -20.04 29.96
C GLY A 202 15.99 -20.05 28.57
N GLY A 203 15.97 -21.18 27.86
CA GLY A 203 16.44 -21.31 26.49
C GLY A 203 15.52 -20.59 25.50
N THR A 204 16.06 -20.26 24.33
CA THR A 204 15.28 -19.66 23.22
C THR A 204 15.29 -20.62 22.04
N LEU A 205 14.11 -20.97 21.54
CA LEU A 205 13.94 -21.77 20.33
C LEU A 205 13.47 -20.87 19.18
N LEU A 206 14.11 -21.02 18.02
CA LEU A 206 13.63 -20.48 16.75
C LEU A 206 12.71 -21.52 16.10
N LEU A 207 11.42 -21.24 16.03
CA LEU A 207 10.41 -22.16 15.46
C LEU A 207 10.39 -22.15 13.93
N GLY A 208 10.96 -21.11 13.33
CA GLY A 208 10.97 -20.92 11.89
C GLY A 208 10.40 -19.57 11.50
N GLY A 209 10.65 -19.26 10.22
CA GLY A 209 10.40 -17.96 9.63
C GLY A 209 10.22 -18.09 8.13
N GLN A 210 9.12 -17.56 7.60
CA GLN A 210 8.90 -17.54 6.15
C GLN A 210 9.74 -16.41 5.55
N LYS A 211 10.62 -16.74 4.60
CA LYS A 211 11.31 -15.77 3.74
C LYS A 211 10.58 -15.71 2.39
N LEU A 212 9.98 -14.56 2.10
CA LEU A 212 9.38 -14.24 0.80
C LEU A 212 10.33 -13.26 0.09
N ALA A 213 10.67 -13.55 -1.16
CA ALA A 213 11.45 -12.66 -2.00
C ALA A 213 10.72 -12.48 -3.33
N GLY A 214 10.52 -11.23 -3.75
CA GLY A 214 9.95 -10.85 -5.02
C GLY A 214 10.92 -9.94 -5.77
N GLU A 215 11.20 -10.27 -7.02
CA GLU A 215 11.96 -9.40 -7.93
C GLU A 215 11.06 -9.01 -9.09
N ARG A 216 10.92 -7.71 -9.34
CA ARG A 216 10.25 -7.18 -10.53
C ARG A 216 11.20 -6.26 -11.27
N GLU A 217 11.54 -6.66 -12.49
CA GLU A 217 12.26 -5.82 -13.45
C GLU A 217 11.25 -5.17 -14.39
N ARG A 218 11.29 -3.84 -14.51
CA ARG A 218 10.50 -3.08 -15.47
C ARG A 218 11.43 -2.24 -16.32
N GLU A 219 11.48 -2.54 -17.61
CA GLU A 219 12.19 -1.73 -18.60
C GLU A 219 11.22 -0.69 -19.20
N MET A 220 11.52 0.60 -19.01
CA MET A 220 10.79 1.70 -19.63
C MET A 220 11.72 2.41 -20.62
N GLY A 221 11.45 2.30 -21.92
CA GLY A 221 12.22 2.96 -22.98
C GLY A 221 11.31 3.68 -23.96
N VAL A 222 11.75 4.84 -24.46
CA VAL A 222 11.02 5.60 -25.48
C VAL A 222 11.13 4.86 -26.83
N PRO A 223 10.02 4.41 -27.46
CA PRO A 223 10.05 3.47 -28.59
C PRO A 223 10.86 3.89 -29.83
N ILE A 224 11.12 5.20 -30.00
CA ILE A 224 11.74 5.77 -31.20
C ILE A 224 13.25 6.03 -31.02
N LEU A 225 13.73 6.27 -29.79
CA LEU A 225 15.14 6.61 -29.49
C LEU A 225 15.99 5.40 -29.05
N SER A 226 15.37 4.28 -28.67
CA SER A 226 16.07 3.06 -28.19
C SER A 226 16.84 2.29 -29.27
N LYS A 227 16.67 2.63 -30.56
CA LYS A 227 17.32 1.95 -31.71
C LYS A 227 18.68 2.52 -32.10
N ILE A 228 19.11 3.66 -31.53
CA ILE A 228 20.45 4.23 -31.79
C ILE A 228 21.39 3.75 -30.68
N PRO A 229 22.30 2.79 -30.93
CA PRO A 229 23.09 2.13 -29.88
C PRO A 229 23.99 3.09 -29.08
N ILE A 230 24.32 4.25 -29.62
CA ILE A 230 25.15 5.27 -28.95
C ILE A 230 24.32 6.14 -27.97
N LEU A 231 23.03 6.34 -28.23
CA LEU A 231 22.12 7.12 -27.36
C LEU A 231 21.23 6.25 -26.45
N ASN A 232 21.16 4.92 -26.68
CA ASN A 232 20.32 3.99 -25.92
C ASN A 232 20.56 4.04 -24.40
N ARG A 233 21.81 4.24 -23.95
CA ARG A 233 22.14 4.32 -22.51
C ARG A 233 21.63 5.59 -21.84
N ALA A 234 21.32 6.64 -22.59
CA ALA A 234 20.78 7.90 -22.06
C ALA A 234 19.24 7.92 -22.00
N PHE A 235 18.55 6.97 -22.64
CA PHE A 235 17.08 6.95 -22.78
C PHE A 235 16.40 5.63 -22.38
N SER A 236 17.15 4.67 -21.83
CA SER A 236 16.59 3.47 -21.20
C SER A 236 16.51 3.69 -19.69
N ASN A 237 15.29 3.76 -19.15
CA ASN A 237 15.07 3.78 -17.72
C ASN A 237 14.73 2.34 -17.29
N ARG A 238 15.67 1.68 -16.61
CA ARG A 238 15.44 0.35 -16.03
C ARG A 238 15.11 0.54 -14.55
N THR A 239 13.89 0.18 -14.17
CA THR A 239 13.48 0.15 -12.77
C THR A 239 13.53 -1.29 -12.29
N LEU A 240 14.37 -1.55 -11.29
CA LEU A 240 14.46 -2.85 -10.63
C LEU A 240 13.93 -2.72 -9.21
N VAL A 241 12.89 -3.47 -8.88
CA VAL A 241 12.29 -3.51 -7.54
C VAL A 241 12.54 -4.89 -6.94
N ARG A 242 13.15 -4.91 -5.76
CA ARG A 242 13.36 -6.12 -4.95
C ARG A 242 12.70 -5.95 -3.61
N ASP A 243 11.74 -6.83 -3.33
CA ASP A 243 11.03 -6.88 -2.06
C ASP A 243 11.43 -8.18 -1.34
N GLU A 244 11.89 -8.06 -0.10
CA GLU A 244 12.21 -9.21 0.75
C GLU A 244 11.50 -9.07 2.10
N GLN A 245 10.75 -10.10 2.49
CA GLN A 245 10.08 -10.18 3.78
C GLN A 245 10.54 -11.43 4.50
N THR A 246 10.96 -11.28 5.76
CA THR A 246 11.36 -12.40 6.62
C THR A 246 10.60 -12.31 7.94
N LEU A 247 9.77 -13.31 8.23
CA LEU A 247 9.19 -13.50 9.57
C LEU A 247 10.16 -14.31 10.42
N LEU A 248 10.28 -14.05 11.73
CA LEU A 248 11.01 -14.90 12.67
C LEU A 248 10.18 -15.10 13.93
N ILE A 249 9.91 -16.35 14.31
CA ILE A 249 9.16 -16.67 15.54
C ILE A 249 10.13 -17.27 16.57
N LEU A 250 10.39 -16.53 17.64
CA LEU A 250 11.24 -16.95 18.74
C LEU A 250 10.39 -17.19 19.99
N VAL A 251 10.67 -18.30 20.69
CA VAL A 251 9.95 -18.66 21.91
C VAL A 251 10.94 -18.95 23.03
N LYS A 252 10.67 -18.39 24.20
CA LYS A 252 11.49 -18.52 25.40
C LYS A 252 10.61 -18.87 26.61
N PRO A 253 10.52 -20.15 27.01
CA PRO A 253 9.89 -20.50 28.26
C PRO A 253 10.75 -20.11 29.46
N LYS A 254 10.08 -19.84 30.59
CA LYS A 254 10.71 -19.69 31.90
C LYS A 254 9.83 -20.35 32.95
N ILE A 255 10.37 -21.29 33.70
CA ILE A 255 9.69 -21.91 34.84
C ILE A 255 9.72 -20.93 36.03
N ILE A 256 8.58 -20.72 36.67
CA ILE A 256 8.44 -19.84 37.84
C ILE A 256 7.97 -20.69 39.02
N ILE A 257 8.78 -20.75 40.08
CA ILE A 257 8.48 -21.50 41.30
C ILE A 257 7.99 -20.51 42.36
N GLN A 258 6.67 -20.44 42.59
CA GLN A 258 6.06 -19.44 43.48
C GLN A 258 6.69 -19.40 44.88
N ARG A 259 7.02 -20.57 45.47
CA ARG A 259 7.61 -20.65 46.81
C ARG A 259 8.96 -19.93 46.92
N GLU A 260 9.84 -20.07 45.93
CA GLU A 260 11.14 -19.37 45.93
C GLU A 260 10.97 -17.86 45.75
N TYR A 261 9.99 -17.43 44.95
CA TYR A 261 9.69 -16.01 44.78
C TYR A 261 9.08 -15.39 46.03
N GLU A 262 8.25 -16.13 46.76
CA GLU A 262 7.65 -15.70 48.02
C GLU A 262 8.70 -15.59 49.13
N GLU A 263 9.61 -16.56 49.24
CA GLU A 263 10.69 -16.58 50.23
C GLU A 263 11.75 -15.48 49.97
N ALA A 264 11.98 -15.13 48.71
CA ALA A 264 12.82 -13.98 48.33
C ALA A 264 12.14 -12.62 48.57
N ALA A 265 10.81 -12.55 48.44
CA ALA A 265 10.04 -11.31 48.64
C ALA A 265 9.69 -11.06 50.12
N PHE A 266 9.52 -12.14 50.89
CA PHE A 266 9.15 -12.15 52.30
C PHE A 266 10.05 -13.15 53.04
N PRO A 267 11.29 -12.77 53.37
CA PRO A 267 12.17 -13.64 54.14
C PRO A 267 11.53 -13.93 55.52
N PRO A 268 11.59 -15.17 56.02
CA PRO A 268 11.15 -15.47 57.37
C PRO A 268 12.01 -14.66 58.35
N GLY A 269 11.34 -13.85 59.19
CA GLY A 269 11.97 -13.00 60.21
C GLY A 269 12.62 -13.78 61.34
#